data_AF-A0A935HVX4-F1
#
_entry.id   AF-A0A935HVX4-F1
#
_cell.length_a   1.000
_cell.length_b   1.000
_cell.length_c   1.000
_cell.angle_alpha   90.00
_cell.angle_beta   90.00
_cell.angle_gamma   90.00
#
_symmetry.space_group_name_H-M   'P 1'
#
loop_
_entity.id
_entity.type
_entity.pdbx_description
1 polymer ?
#
loop_
_entity_poly.entity_id
_entity_poly.type
_entity_poly.pdbx_seq_one_letter_code
_entity_poly.pdbx_strand_id
1 'polypeptide(L)'
;MKETGNEYVMVLVCGDDEVNESKLQGYFGINIRPAHNEELAEITGADAGSIGPVGFKNKNIKIIADLLLEDADELVSGANRNDYHLKILI
;
A
#
# COMPACT_ATOMS: atom_id res chain seq x y z
N MET A 1 -7.86 -24.41 5.61
CA MET A 1 -9.22 -24.07 5.15
C MET A 1 -9.63 -22.80 5.89
N LYS A 2 -9.48 -21.63 5.24
CA LYS A 2 -10.20 -20.40 5.59
C LYS A 2 -10.68 -19.83 4.27
N GLU A 3 -11.95 -20.06 4.02
CA GLU A 3 -12.72 -19.39 2.99
C GLU A 3 -13.15 -18.03 3.58
N THR A 4 -13.28 -17.02 2.71
CA THR A 4 -13.94 -15.71 2.98
C THR A 4 -13.08 -14.59 3.58
N GLY A 5 -12.34 -13.89 2.70
CA GLY A 5 -11.82 -12.54 2.91
C GLY A 5 -10.41 -12.36 2.36
N ASN A 6 -10.26 -11.74 1.18
CA ASN A 6 -8.95 -11.23 0.77
C ASN A 6 -8.57 -10.10 1.74
N GLU A 7 -7.60 -10.34 2.62
CA GLU A 7 -7.00 -9.30 3.45
C GLU A 7 -5.92 -8.59 2.63
N TYR A 8 -6.01 -7.27 2.56
CA TYR A 8 -5.08 -6.45 1.80
C TYR A 8 -4.16 -5.70 2.76
N VAL A 9 -2.87 -5.71 2.45
CA VAL A 9 -1.86 -4.91 3.15
C VAL A 9 -1.26 -3.93 2.17
N MET A 10 -1.33 -2.65 2.49
CA MET A 10 -0.58 -1.60 1.80
C MET A 10 0.75 -1.39 2.51
N VAL A 11 1.82 -1.39 1.72
CA VAL A 11 3.18 -1.20 2.22
C VAL A 11 3.74 0.08 1.60
N LEU A 12 4.10 1.03 2.46
CA LEU A 12 4.74 2.28 2.05
C LEU A 12 6.26 2.12 2.16
N VAL A 13 6.96 2.38 1.06
CA VAL A 13 8.43 2.39 0.97
C VAL A 13 8.87 3.67 0.24
N CYS A 14 10.17 3.97 0.26
CA CYS A 14 10.72 5.05 -0.55
C CYS A 14 10.52 4.76 -2.05
N GLY A 15 10.39 5.80 -2.88
CA GLY A 15 10.12 5.64 -4.31
C GLY A 15 11.23 4.92 -5.10
N ASP A 16 12.45 4.93 -4.57
CA ASP A 16 13.60 4.22 -5.15
C ASP A 16 13.79 2.81 -4.58
N ASP A 17 12.93 2.40 -3.62
CA ASP A 17 13.00 1.09 -2.95
C ASP A 17 11.90 0.14 -3.43
N GLU A 18 12.20 -1.16 -3.36
CA GLU A 18 11.23 -2.23 -3.60
C GLU A 18 10.92 -3.00 -2.31
N VAL A 19 9.68 -3.46 -2.22
CA VAL A 19 9.21 -4.27 -1.10
C VAL A 19 9.87 -5.64 -1.11
N ASN A 20 10.46 -6.03 0.03
CA ASN A 20 10.96 -7.39 0.22
C ASN A 20 9.86 -8.32 0.74
N GLU A 21 9.32 -9.16 -0.14
CA GLU A 21 8.24 -10.11 0.18
C GLU A 21 8.62 -11.10 1.27
N SER A 22 9.86 -11.61 1.29
CA SER A 22 10.31 -12.58 2.30
C SER A 22 10.28 -12.00 3.71
N LYS A 23 10.63 -10.72 3.88
CA LYS A 23 10.52 -10.02 5.17
C LYS A 23 9.06 -9.89 5.61
N LEU A 24 8.17 -9.52 4.69
CA LEU A 24 6.75 -9.39 4.98
C LEU A 24 6.12 -10.74 5.34
N GLN A 25 6.39 -11.79 4.56
CA GLN A 25 5.91 -13.14 4.84
C GLN A 25 6.40 -13.63 6.21
N GLY A 26 7.67 -13.38 6.53
CA GLY A 26 8.23 -13.69 7.85
C GLY A 26 7.54 -12.92 9.00
N TYR A 27 7.22 -11.64 8.79
CA TYR A 27 6.55 -10.80 9.78
C TYR A 27 5.09 -11.20 10.01
N PHE A 28 4.33 -11.45 8.94
CA PHE A 28 2.91 -11.81 9.05
C PHE A 28 2.68 -13.31 9.26
N GLY A 29 3.67 -14.16 9.02
CA GLY A 29 3.55 -15.61 9.13
C GLY A 29 2.60 -16.23 8.09
N ILE A 30 2.34 -15.53 6.99
CA ILE A 30 1.43 -15.94 5.90
C ILE A 30 2.10 -15.72 4.54
N ASN A 31 1.58 -16.40 3.52
CA ASN A 31 1.99 -16.15 2.16
C ASN A 31 1.43 -14.80 1.68
N ILE A 32 2.31 -13.95 1.15
CA ILE A 32 1.98 -12.63 0.61
C ILE A 32 2.43 -12.61 -0.84
N ARG A 33 1.61 -12.02 -1.69
CA ARG A 33 1.92 -11.74 -3.10
C ARG A 33 1.58 -10.28 -3.43
N PRO A 34 2.18 -9.70 -4.47
CA PRO A 34 1.71 -8.44 -5.04
C PRO A 34 0.24 -8.56 -5.46
N ALA A 35 -0.50 -7.47 -5.32
CA ALA A 35 -1.85 -7.36 -5.85
C ALA A 35 -1.78 -7.25 -7.38
N HIS A 36 -2.73 -7.88 -8.07
CA HIS A 36 -2.90 -7.72 -9.50
C HIS A 36 -3.55 -6.37 -9.81
N ASN A 37 -3.31 -5.82 -11.00
CA ASN A 37 -3.84 -4.51 -11.41
C ASN A 37 -5.38 -4.42 -11.29
N GLU A 38 -6.08 -5.50 -11.61
CA GLU A 38 -7.54 -5.58 -11.47
C GLU A 38 -7.99 -5.41 -10.02
N GLU A 39 -7.26 -5.99 -9.07
CA GLU A 39 -7.53 -5.86 -7.63
C GLU A 39 -7.25 -4.43 -7.14
N LEU A 40 -6.17 -3.80 -7.64
CA LEU A 40 -5.78 -2.45 -7.23
C LEU A 40 -6.89 -1.42 -7.48
N ALA A 41 -7.47 -1.41 -8.69
CA ALA A 41 -8.53 -0.48 -9.04
C ALA A 41 -9.81 -0.73 -8.23
N GLU A 42 -10.16 -1.99 -7.97
CA GLU A 42 -11.31 -2.35 -7.13
C GLU A 42 -11.16 -1.89 -5.67
N ILE A 43 -9.95 -2.02 -5.12
CA ILE A 43 -9.66 -1.73 -3.71
C ILE A 43 -9.50 -0.23 -3.47
N THR A 44 -8.75 0.42 -4.37
CA THR A 44 -8.24 1.79 -4.16
C THR A 44 -8.98 2.83 -5.00
N GLY A 45 -9.56 2.43 -6.13
CA GLY A 45 -10.15 3.33 -7.11
C GLY A 45 -9.14 3.96 -8.08
N ALA A 46 -7.88 3.52 -8.06
CA ALA A 46 -6.81 4.00 -8.93
C ALA A 46 -5.89 2.87 -9.39
N ASP A 47 -5.16 3.15 -10.47
CA ASP A 47 -4.14 2.26 -11.03
C ASP A 47 -2.81 2.41 -10.29
N ALA A 48 -1.92 1.43 -10.48
CA ALA A 48 -0.56 1.44 -9.95
C ALA A 48 0.14 2.79 -10.23
N GLY A 49 0.84 3.31 -9.23
CA GLY A 49 1.52 4.61 -9.28
C GLY A 49 0.67 5.80 -8.81
N SER A 50 -0.66 5.70 -8.82
CA SER A 50 -1.57 6.75 -8.30
C SER A 50 -2.21 6.39 -6.95
N ILE A 51 -1.78 5.27 -6.36
CA ILE A 51 -2.28 4.72 -5.11
C ILE A 51 -1.50 5.30 -3.93
N GLY A 52 -2.19 5.64 -2.85
CA GLY A 52 -1.53 6.10 -1.62
C GLY A 52 -2.39 5.94 -0.37
N PRO A 53 -1.85 6.21 0.82
CA PRO A 53 -2.38 5.70 2.08
C PRO A 53 -3.67 6.38 2.58
N VAL A 54 -4.13 7.43 1.91
CA VAL A 54 -5.21 8.30 2.40
C VAL A 54 -6.48 8.12 1.56
N GLY A 55 -7.63 7.98 2.23
CA GLY A 55 -8.93 8.04 1.55
C GLY A 55 -9.43 6.72 0.98
N PHE A 56 -8.98 5.57 1.50
CA PHE A 56 -9.53 4.28 1.10
C PHE A 56 -11.02 4.16 1.40
N LYS A 57 -11.77 3.70 0.39
CA LYS A 57 -13.17 3.33 0.56
C LYS A 57 -13.31 2.03 1.34
N ASN A 58 -12.37 1.10 1.16
CA ASN A 58 -12.35 -0.18 1.87
C ASN A 58 -11.59 -0.05 3.20
N LYS A 59 -12.30 -0.27 4.31
CA LYS A 59 -11.72 -0.18 5.66
C LYS A 59 -10.93 -1.41 6.09
N ASN A 60 -10.94 -2.49 5.31
CA ASN A 60 -10.22 -3.72 5.62
C ASN A 60 -8.77 -3.76 5.05
N ILE A 61 -8.21 -2.60 4.71
CA ILE A 61 -6.81 -2.51 4.27
C ILE A 61 -5.95 -2.18 5.48
N LYS A 62 -4.99 -3.05 5.79
CA LYS A 62 -3.95 -2.75 6.78
C LYS A 62 -2.86 -1.92 6.11
N ILE A 63 -2.47 -0.81 6.70
CA ILE A 63 -1.37 0.02 6.20
C ILE A 63 -0.16 -0.19 7.08
N ILE A 64 0.99 -0.45 6.47
CA ILE A 64 2.30 -0.46 7.12
C ILE A 64 3.25 0.44 6.33
N ALA A 65 4.24 1.00 7.00
CA ALA A 65 5.28 1.82 6.39
C ALA A 65 6.64 1.29 6.79
N ASP A 66 7.62 1.44 5.89
CA ASP A 66 9.03 1.29 6.26
C ASP A 66 9.38 2.33 7.33
N LEU A 67 10.17 1.89 8.32
CA LEU A 67 10.67 2.77 9.37
C LEU A 67 11.58 3.87 8.81
N LEU A 68 12.15 3.69 7.62
CA LEU A 68 12.90 4.75 6.93
C LEU A 68 12.05 5.98 6.58
N LEU A 69 10.72 5.83 6.55
CA LEU A 69 9.80 6.95 6.33
C LEU A 69 9.42 7.66 7.64
N GLU A 70 9.81 7.12 8.80
CA GLU A 70 9.63 7.79 10.09
C GLU A 70 10.45 9.09 10.09
N ASP A 71 9.80 10.20 10.46
CA ASP A 71 10.37 11.56 10.43
C ASP A 71 10.83 12.07 9.07
N ALA A 72 10.42 11.43 7.97
CA ALA A 72 10.72 11.92 6.63
C ALA A 72 9.85 13.15 6.27
N ASP A 73 10.50 14.21 5.82
CA ASP A 73 9.85 15.43 5.34
C ASP A 73 9.48 15.34 3.85
N GLU A 74 8.54 16.20 3.43
CA GLU A 74 8.18 16.40 2.02
C GLU A 74 7.75 15.15 1.25
N LEU A 75 7.19 14.15 1.94
CA LEU A 75 6.70 12.92 1.32
C LEU A 75 5.59 13.21 0.29
N VAL A 76 5.65 12.50 -0.83
CA VAL A 76 4.61 12.52 -1.88
C VAL A 76 4.09 11.11 -2.06
N SER A 77 2.78 10.95 -2.06
CA SER A 77 2.12 9.66 -2.27
C SER A 77 0.92 9.81 -3.20
N GLY A 78 0.41 8.71 -3.75
CA GLY A 78 -0.76 8.73 -4.62
C GLY A 78 -2.03 9.22 -3.91
N ALA A 79 -2.96 9.80 -4.67
CA ALA A 79 -4.22 10.32 -4.13
C ALA A 79 -5.39 9.34 -4.23
N ASN A 80 -5.15 8.07 -4.58
CA ASN A 80 -6.18 7.09 -4.91
C ASN A 80 -7.12 7.59 -6.04
N ARG A 81 -6.54 8.38 -6.96
CA ARG A 81 -7.15 8.89 -8.17
C ARG A 81 -6.06 9.04 -9.22
N ASN A 82 -6.28 8.47 -10.40
CA ASN A 82 -5.30 8.50 -11.50
C ASN A 82 -4.83 9.92 -11.79
N ASP A 83 -3.51 10.09 -11.88
CA ASP A 83 -2.79 11.35 -12.17
C ASP A 83 -2.80 12.40 -11.04
N TYR A 84 -3.20 12.02 -9.82
CA TYR A 84 -3.17 12.91 -8.64
C TYR A 84 -2.28 12.33 -7.55
N HIS A 85 -1.53 13.24 -6.92
CA HIS A 85 -0.65 12.95 -5.79
C HIS A 85 -0.98 13.88 -4.62
N LEU A 86 -0.73 13.40 -3.42
CA LEU A 86 -0.82 14.13 -2.17
C LEU A 86 0.58 14.44 -1.69
N LYS A 87 0.85 15.73 -1.43
CA LYS A 87 2.01 16.12 -0.63
C LYS A 87 1.63 15.99 0.83
N ILE A 88 2.30 15.08 1.53
CA ILE A 88 2.13 14.87 2.96
C ILE A 88 3.13 15.80 3.65
N LEU A 89 2.61 16.81 4.33
CA LEU A 89 3.36 17.66 5.25
C LEU A 89 3.03 17.11 6.64
N ILE A 90 3.98 16.40 7.23
CA ILE A 90 3.91 15.93 8.62
C ILE A 90 4.57 16.94 9.55
#